data_AF-A0A3B0VE20-F1
#
_entry.id   AF-A0A3B0VE20-F1
#
_cell.length_a   1.000
_cell.length_b   1.000
_cell.length_c   1.000
_cell.angle_alpha   90.00
_cell.angle_beta   90.00
_cell.angle_gamma   90.00
#
_symmetry.space_group_name_H-M   'P 1'
#
loop_
_entity.id
_entity.type
_entity.pdbx_description
1 polymer ?
#
loop_
_entity_poly.entity_id
_entity_poly.type
_entity_poly.pdbx_seq_one_letter_code
_entity_poly.pdbx_strand_id
1 'polypeptide(L)'
;AGFIFGSVKANALWMSPLMPVIFIVSAVVSGIALCMLTYIIIMEWKKFRATLARGRGDETIKQLGGVEMDVMIKTKRYLLAFLIAAISLEFLDMIFRGYTAMKSWDILRAIMFQEDFIKIFVMQYFFGNFIPLVMLLLPRPTIKRLIVSLSLILFGVFMMRWNVVIGGQAFSLSFNGFMHYHMPFWPTSLETYKEGFFGAITVGITPFVLFWLLNKVVPAIDDQH
;
A
#
# COMPACT_ATOMS: atom_id res chain seq x y z
N ALA A 1 14.32 -2.80 5.31
CA ALA A 1 14.29 -2.46 3.87
C ALA A 1 14.66 -1.00 3.60
N GLY A 2 13.98 0.00 4.19
CA GLY A 2 14.30 1.43 3.97
C GLY A 2 15.74 1.85 4.30
N PHE A 3 16.36 1.19 5.30
CA PHE A 3 17.77 1.41 5.66
C PHE A 3 18.75 1.07 4.53
N ILE A 4 18.48 0.05 3.71
CA ILE A 4 19.38 -0.35 2.60
C ILE A 4 19.36 0.71 1.49
N PHE A 5 18.20 1.28 1.20
CA PHE A 5 18.07 2.34 0.21
C PHE A 5 18.64 3.69 0.69
N GLY A 6 18.61 3.96 2.01
CA GLY A 6 19.21 5.15 2.60
C GLY A 6 20.73 5.05 2.87
N SER A 7 21.31 3.85 2.98
CA SER A 7 22.72 3.64 3.32
C SER A 7 23.64 3.49 2.10
N VAL A 8 23.11 3.08 0.94
CA VAL A 8 23.89 2.93 -0.29
C VAL A 8 23.84 4.25 -1.10
N LYS A 9 24.98 4.94 -1.18
CA LYS A 9 25.23 6.18 -1.95
C LYS A 9 25.16 6.01 -3.49
N ALA A 10 24.20 5.25 -4.02
CA ALA A 10 24.16 4.96 -5.45
C ALA A 10 23.13 5.82 -6.22
N ASN A 11 22.12 6.38 -5.56
CA ASN A 11 20.94 6.89 -6.29
C ASN A 11 20.40 8.22 -5.75
N ALA A 12 20.26 9.22 -6.62
CA ALA A 12 19.70 10.54 -6.30
C ALA A 12 18.25 10.49 -5.78
N LEU A 13 17.45 9.50 -6.19
CA LEU A 13 16.08 9.31 -5.70
C LEU A 13 16.04 8.76 -4.26
N TRP A 14 17.12 8.18 -3.73
CA TRP A 14 17.14 7.57 -2.39
C TRP A 14 17.88 8.40 -1.33
N MET A 15 18.66 9.40 -1.77
CA MET A 15 19.49 10.25 -0.91
C MET A 15 18.69 11.39 -0.27
N SER A 16 17.72 11.04 0.60
CA SER A 16 17.02 11.99 1.45
C SER A 16 17.03 11.51 2.92
N PRO A 17 17.22 12.44 3.89
CA PRO A 17 17.16 12.10 5.31
C PRO A 17 15.76 11.66 5.77
N LEU A 18 14.71 11.98 5.01
CA LEU A 18 13.32 11.65 5.33
C LEU A 18 12.89 10.26 4.85
N MET A 19 13.59 9.71 3.86
CA MET A 19 13.25 8.41 3.26
C MET A 19 13.12 7.26 4.27
N PRO A 20 14.04 7.07 5.24
CA PRO A 20 13.87 6.02 6.26
C PRO A 20 12.57 6.17 7.06
N VAL A 21 12.20 7.41 7.42
CA VAL A 21 10.99 7.72 8.19
C VAL A 21 9.73 7.47 7.35
N ILE A 22 9.72 7.94 6.10
CA ILE A 22 8.63 7.70 5.13
C ILE A 22 8.40 6.20 4.97
N PHE A 23 9.47 5.40 4.88
CA PHE A 23 9.36 3.95 4.77
C PHE A 23 8.70 3.29 5.98
N ILE A 24 9.01 3.75 7.19
CA ILE A 24 8.42 3.21 8.41
C ILE A 24 6.94 3.62 8.52
N VAL A 25 6.64 4.91 8.33
CA VAL A 25 5.26 5.42 8.44
C VAL A 25 4.35 4.79 7.38
N SER A 26 4.80 4.67 6.14
CA SER A 26 4.06 3.98 5.07
C SER A 26 3.84 2.49 5.38
N ALA A 27 4.81 1.81 6.01
CA ALA A 27 4.63 0.42 6.43
C ALA A 27 3.52 0.29 7.47
N VAL A 28 3.46 1.19 8.45
CA VAL A 28 2.39 1.24 9.45
C VAL A 28 1.03 1.48 8.79
N VAL A 29 0.94 2.46 7.87
CA VAL A 29 -0.30 2.76 7.12
C VAL A 29 -0.77 1.54 6.34
N SER A 30 0.12 0.88 5.56
CA SER A 30 -0.24 -0.32 4.81
C SER A 30 -0.61 -1.50 5.71
N GLY A 31 0.04 -1.65 6.87
CA GLY A 31 -0.25 -2.72 7.82
C GLY A 31 -1.65 -2.57 8.42
N ILE A 32 -1.99 -1.38 8.91
CA ILE A 32 -3.34 -1.09 9.41
C ILE A 32 -4.37 -1.30 8.30
N ALA A 33 -4.10 -0.80 7.09
CA ALA A 33 -5.03 -0.93 5.98
C ALA A 33 -5.28 -2.39 5.58
N LEU A 34 -4.22 -3.20 5.53
CA LEU A 34 -4.32 -4.62 5.19
C LEU A 34 -5.06 -5.43 6.27
N CYS A 35 -4.79 -5.16 7.55
CA CYS A 35 -5.51 -5.79 8.65
C CYS A 35 -7.01 -5.47 8.61
N MET A 36 -7.37 -4.19 8.41
CA MET A 36 -8.77 -3.79 8.26
C MET A 36 -9.43 -4.45 7.05
N LEU A 37 -8.75 -4.49 5.90
CA LEU A 37 -9.30 -5.10 4.69
C LEU A 37 -9.51 -6.60 4.86
N THR A 38 -8.54 -7.30 5.47
CA THR A 38 -8.63 -8.74 5.76
C THR A 38 -9.77 -9.02 6.73
N TYR A 39 -9.94 -8.20 7.76
CA TYR A 39 -11.05 -8.32 8.71
C TYR A 39 -12.41 -8.17 8.02
N ILE A 40 -12.60 -7.15 7.19
CA ILE A 40 -13.84 -6.94 6.42
C ILE A 40 -14.12 -8.16 5.52
N ILE A 41 -13.11 -8.68 4.82
CA ILE A 41 -13.26 -9.86 3.95
C ILE A 41 -13.72 -11.08 4.76
N ILE A 42 -13.12 -11.33 5.93
CA ILE A 42 -13.51 -12.46 6.78
C ILE A 42 -14.93 -12.29 7.31
N MET A 43 -15.31 -11.08 7.75
CA MET A 43 -16.64 -10.80 8.29
C MET A 43 -17.73 -10.90 7.21
N GLU A 44 -17.49 -10.34 6.02
CA GLU A 44 -18.40 -10.48 4.88
C GLU A 44 -18.51 -11.95 4.43
N TRP A 45 -17.43 -12.73 4.51
CA TRP A 45 -17.47 -14.17 4.25
C TRP A 45 -18.32 -14.93 5.29
N LYS A 46 -18.15 -14.65 6.58
CA LYS A 46 -18.98 -15.23 7.66
C LYS A 46 -20.46 -14.85 7.47
N LYS A 47 -20.73 -13.59 7.16
CA LYS A 47 -22.07 -13.07 6.88
C LYS A 47 -22.71 -13.72 5.67
N PHE A 48 -21.95 -13.93 4.59
CA PHE A 48 -22.43 -14.63 3.40
C PHE A 48 -22.81 -16.07 3.72
N ARG A 49 -21.98 -16.81 4.47
CA ARG A 49 -22.28 -18.19 4.90
C ARG A 49 -23.50 -18.25 5.82
N ALA A 50 -23.62 -17.34 6.79
CA ALA A 50 -24.77 -17.27 7.69
C ALA A 50 -26.07 -16.93 6.94
N THR A 51 -26.00 -16.02 5.96
CA THR A 51 -27.14 -15.67 5.10
C THR A 51 -27.62 -16.85 4.28
N LEU A 52 -26.69 -17.66 3.77
CA LEU A 52 -27.01 -18.86 2.99
C LEU A 52 -27.65 -19.97 3.86
N ALA A 53 -27.24 -20.08 5.13
CA ALA A 53 -27.71 -21.12 6.04
C ALA A 53 -29.02 -20.77 6.78
N ARG A 54 -29.21 -19.50 7.20
CA ARG A 54 -30.30 -19.08 8.11
C ARG A 54 -31.25 -18.02 7.50
N GLY A 55 -30.97 -17.53 6.30
CA GLY A 55 -31.78 -16.51 5.62
C GLY A 55 -31.45 -15.07 6.03
N ARG A 56 -31.74 -14.09 5.15
CA ARG A 56 -31.36 -12.66 5.28
C ARG A 56 -31.96 -11.92 6.49
N GLY A 57 -32.94 -12.51 7.19
CA GLY A 57 -33.70 -11.85 8.25
C GLY A 57 -33.16 -12.06 9.67
N ASP A 58 -32.13 -12.89 9.84
CA ASP A 58 -31.62 -13.28 11.16
C ASP A 58 -30.98 -12.10 11.91
N GLU A 59 -31.33 -11.93 13.19
CA GLU A 59 -30.80 -10.83 14.03
C GLU A 59 -29.29 -10.93 14.22
N THR A 60 -28.74 -12.16 14.19
CA THR A 60 -27.29 -12.42 14.24
C THR A 60 -26.55 -11.71 13.10
N ILE A 61 -27.13 -11.66 11.89
CA ILE A 61 -26.53 -11.00 10.72
C ILE A 61 -26.48 -9.48 10.89
N LYS A 62 -27.50 -8.89 11.52
CA LYS A 62 -27.55 -7.45 11.81
C LYS A 62 -26.55 -7.06 12.91
N GLN A 63 -26.43 -7.88 13.95
CA GLN A 63 -25.48 -7.66 15.04
C GLN A 63 -24.03 -7.74 14.53
N LEU A 64 -23.69 -8.73 13.70
CA LEU A 64 -22.37 -8.87 13.05
C LEU A 64 -21.96 -7.60 12.29
N GLY A 65 -22.86 -7.02 11.48
CA GLY A 65 -22.57 -5.79 10.73
C GLY A 65 -22.42 -4.54 11.61
N GLY A 66 -23.13 -4.49 12.74
CA GLY A 66 -23.01 -3.38 13.71
C GLY A 66 -21.66 -3.39 14.43
N VAL A 67 -21.23 -4.57 14.90
CA VAL A 67 -19.94 -4.75 15.59
C VAL A 67 -18.77 -4.46 14.63
N GLU A 68 -18.83 -4.97 13.40
CA GLU A 68 -17.83 -4.71 12.37
C GLU A 68 -17.63 -3.20 12.15
N MET A 69 -18.73 -2.46 11.98
CA MET A 69 -18.68 -1.03 11.72
C MET A 69 -18.10 -0.22 12.90
N ASP A 70 -18.43 -0.57 14.14
CA ASP A 70 -17.89 0.10 15.33
C ASP A 70 -16.36 -0.07 15.43
N VAL A 71 -15.88 -1.30 15.25
CA VAL A 71 -14.44 -1.60 15.23
C VAL A 71 -13.75 -0.83 14.10
N MET A 72 -14.33 -0.80 12.90
CA MET A 72 -13.78 -0.06 11.77
C MET A 72 -13.73 1.45 12.01
N ILE A 73 -14.74 2.04 12.64
CA ILE A 73 -14.76 3.48 12.96
C ILE A 73 -13.65 3.84 13.95
N LYS A 74 -13.38 2.98 14.94
CA LYS A 74 -12.28 3.18 15.90
C LYS A 74 -10.93 3.10 15.21
N THR A 75 -10.68 2.03 14.46
CA THR A 75 -9.39 1.80 13.76
C THR A 75 -9.12 2.85 12.68
N LYS A 76 -10.16 3.31 11.99
CA LYS A 76 -10.09 4.37 10.98
C LYS A 76 -9.42 5.64 11.49
N ARG A 77 -9.61 6.02 12.75
CA ARG A 77 -9.01 7.25 13.31
C ARG A 77 -7.48 7.15 13.36
N TYR A 78 -6.97 5.99 13.77
CA TYR A 78 -5.53 5.71 13.77
C TYR A 78 -4.99 5.67 12.34
N LEU A 79 -5.68 4.98 11.43
CA LEU A 79 -5.30 4.94 10.01
C LEU A 79 -5.22 6.36 9.41
N LEU A 80 -6.21 7.20 9.68
CA LEU A 80 -6.26 8.58 9.19
C LEU A 80 -5.09 9.42 9.72
N ALA A 81 -4.76 9.30 11.01
CA ALA A 81 -3.64 10.03 11.61
C ALA A 81 -2.30 9.64 10.96
N PHE A 82 -2.05 8.35 10.78
CA PHE A 82 -0.84 7.87 10.11
C PHE A 82 -0.81 8.20 8.62
N LEU A 83 -1.96 8.19 7.93
CA LEU A 83 -2.05 8.58 6.52
C LEU A 83 -1.72 10.06 6.34
N ILE A 84 -2.25 10.94 7.19
CA ILE A 84 -1.90 12.37 7.17
C ILE A 84 -0.40 12.56 7.42
N ALA A 85 0.17 11.84 8.39
CA ALA A 85 1.61 11.88 8.65
C ALA A 85 2.43 11.40 7.45
N ALA A 86 2.03 10.31 6.79
CA ALA A 86 2.68 9.79 5.60
C ALA A 86 2.69 10.82 4.46
N ILE A 87 1.51 11.38 4.14
CA ILE A 87 1.35 12.39 3.09
C ILE A 87 2.18 13.63 3.40
N SER A 88 2.18 14.07 4.67
CA SER A 88 2.97 15.22 5.11
C SER A 88 4.46 14.99 4.93
N LEU A 89 4.97 13.80 5.28
CA LEU A 89 6.37 13.45 5.12
C LEU A 89 6.78 13.33 3.64
N GLU A 90 5.93 12.74 2.80
CA GLU A 90 6.18 12.66 1.35
C GLU A 90 6.21 14.06 0.70
N PHE A 91 5.30 14.95 1.11
CA PHE A 91 5.30 16.32 0.62
C PHE A 91 6.53 17.10 1.09
N LEU A 92 6.91 16.93 2.35
CA LEU A 92 8.13 17.54 2.89
C LEU A 92 9.38 17.04 2.16
N ASP A 93 9.44 15.76 1.78
CA ASP A 93 10.52 15.20 0.97
C ASP A 93 10.60 15.85 -0.42
N MET A 94 9.46 16.05 -1.07
CA MET A 94 9.40 16.75 -2.36
C MET A 94 9.93 18.19 -2.26
N ILE A 95 9.54 18.93 -1.21
CA ILE A 95 10.06 20.28 -0.94
C ILE A 95 11.56 20.23 -0.67
N PHE A 96 12.01 19.30 0.18
CA PHE A 96 13.41 19.17 0.57
C PHE A 96 14.31 18.93 -0.64
N ARG A 97 13.89 18.06 -1.56
CA ARG A 97 14.61 17.79 -2.83
C ARG A 97 14.64 19.00 -3.75
N GLY A 98 13.53 19.75 -3.83
CA GLY A 98 13.47 20.99 -4.59
C GLY A 98 14.38 22.08 -4.03
N TYR A 99 14.49 22.17 -2.70
CA TYR A 99 15.35 23.15 -2.03
C TYR A 99 16.83 22.79 -2.09
N THR A 100 17.19 21.51 -1.85
CA THR A 100 18.60 21.09 -1.83
C THR A 100 19.25 21.11 -3.21
N ALA A 101 18.47 21.12 -4.30
CA ALA A 101 18.92 21.32 -5.68
C ALA A 101 20.29 20.68 -5.97
N MET A 102 20.44 19.40 -5.58
CA MET A 102 21.71 18.68 -5.73
C MET A 102 22.11 18.62 -7.22
N LYS A 103 23.37 18.29 -7.51
CA LYS A 103 23.90 18.14 -8.89
C LYS A 103 23.03 17.26 -9.83
N SER A 104 22.14 16.45 -9.29
CA SER A 104 21.19 15.58 -10.00
C SER A 104 19.77 16.14 -10.15
N TRP A 105 19.53 17.41 -9.81
CA TRP A 105 18.19 18.01 -9.80
C TRP A 105 17.50 18.02 -11.17
N ASP A 106 18.23 18.28 -12.25
CA ASP A 106 17.65 18.32 -13.60
C ASP A 106 17.09 16.96 -14.03
N ILE A 107 17.73 15.87 -13.60
CA ILE A 107 17.31 14.50 -13.90
C ILE A 107 16.14 14.09 -13.01
N LEU A 108 16.18 14.45 -11.72
CA LEU A 108 15.04 14.25 -10.81
C LEU A 108 13.80 14.98 -11.33
N ARG A 109 13.95 16.21 -11.82
CA ARG A 109 12.86 16.98 -12.43
C ARG A 109 12.36 16.30 -13.71
N ALA A 110 13.25 15.85 -14.60
CA ALA A 110 12.86 15.15 -15.83
C ALA A 110 12.05 13.89 -15.51
N ILE A 111 12.48 13.08 -14.54
CA ILE A 111 11.74 11.88 -14.14
C ILE A 111 10.38 12.23 -13.54
N MET A 112 10.35 13.15 -12.56
CA MET A 112 9.11 13.48 -11.86
C MET A 112 8.06 14.11 -12.78
N PHE A 113 8.48 14.96 -13.73
CA PHE A 113 7.56 15.78 -14.52
C PHE A 113 7.40 15.33 -15.98
N GLN A 114 8.30 14.51 -16.52
CA GLN A 114 8.22 14.05 -17.91
C GLN A 114 7.96 12.54 -18.00
N GLU A 115 8.82 11.71 -17.41
CA GLU A 115 8.73 10.25 -17.57
C GLU A 115 7.68 9.59 -16.67
N ASP A 116 7.70 9.89 -15.37
CA ASP A 116 6.89 9.21 -14.36
C ASP A 116 5.78 10.09 -13.77
N PHE A 117 5.46 11.22 -14.43
CA PHE A 117 4.43 12.15 -13.97
C PHE A 117 3.09 11.47 -13.63
N ILE A 118 2.62 10.58 -14.53
CA ILE A 118 1.37 9.85 -14.32
C ILE A 118 1.48 8.92 -13.10
N LYS A 119 2.61 8.22 -12.93
CA LYS A 119 2.80 7.29 -11.82
C LYS A 119 2.90 8.01 -10.47
N ILE A 120 3.56 9.16 -10.44
CA ILE A 120 3.82 9.92 -9.21
C ILE A 120 2.61 10.79 -8.85
N PHE A 121 2.17 11.67 -9.74
CA PHE A 121 1.12 12.65 -9.40
C PHE A 121 -0.28 12.06 -9.49
N VAL A 122 -0.56 11.27 -10.52
CA VAL A 122 -1.91 10.72 -10.72
C VAL A 122 -2.09 9.44 -9.91
N MET A 123 -1.28 8.42 -10.13
CA MET A 123 -1.47 7.12 -9.47
C MET A 123 -1.13 7.14 -7.98
N GLN A 124 0.04 7.67 -7.58
CA GLN A 124 0.43 7.72 -6.17
C GLN A 124 -0.28 8.86 -5.42
N TYR A 125 -0.04 10.13 -5.78
CA TYR A 125 -0.55 11.24 -4.99
C TYR A 125 -2.06 11.44 -5.08
N PHE A 126 -2.65 11.34 -6.27
CA PHE A 126 -4.10 11.54 -6.41
C PHE A 126 -4.89 10.30 -5.98
N PHE A 127 -4.70 9.15 -6.65
CA PHE A 127 -5.45 7.93 -6.34
C PHE A 127 -5.02 7.29 -5.02
N GLY A 128 -3.72 7.20 -4.75
CA GLY A 128 -3.18 6.51 -3.58
C GLY A 128 -3.29 7.28 -2.26
N ASN A 129 -3.27 8.62 -2.32
CA ASN A 129 -3.22 9.48 -1.14
C ASN A 129 -4.47 10.39 -1.03
N PHE A 130 -4.74 11.24 -2.02
CA PHE A 130 -5.78 12.26 -1.93
C PHE A 130 -7.19 11.69 -1.86
N ILE A 131 -7.57 10.79 -2.78
CA ILE A 131 -8.89 10.16 -2.79
C ILE A 131 -9.19 9.42 -1.48
N PRO A 132 -8.34 8.49 -0.99
CA PRO A 132 -8.63 7.79 0.24
C PRO A 132 -8.64 8.71 1.46
N LEU A 133 -7.80 9.75 1.49
CA LEU A 133 -7.85 10.76 2.55
C LEU A 133 -9.22 11.43 2.62
N VAL A 134 -9.75 11.90 1.49
CA VAL A 134 -11.08 12.53 1.42
C VAL A 134 -12.17 11.53 1.81
N MET A 135 -12.12 10.30 1.30
CA MET A 135 -13.11 9.25 1.62
C MET A 135 -13.13 8.89 3.11
N LEU A 136 -11.97 8.93 3.77
CA LEU A 136 -11.84 8.72 5.20
C LEU A 136 -12.19 9.97 6.02
N LEU A 137 -12.00 11.19 5.53
CA LEU A 137 -12.42 12.39 6.25
C LEU A 137 -13.95 12.54 6.31
N LEU A 138 -14.66 12.10 5.27
CA LEU A 138 -16.12 12.22 5.23
C LEU A 138 -16.80 11.47 6.40
N PRO A 139 -17.87 12.04 6.99
CA PRO A 139 -18.62 11.40 8.06
C PRO A 139 -19.35 10.14 7.55
N ARG A 140 -19.75 9.27 8.48
CA ARG A 140 -20.53 8.05 8.20
C ARG A 140 -19.89 7.14 7.15
N PRO A 141 -18.74 6.48 7.44
CA PRO A 141 -18.13 5.52 6.53
C PRO A 141 -19.06 4.34 6.29
N THR A 142 -19.20 3.93 5.03
CA THR A 142 -19.85 2.66 4.66
C THR A 142 -18.79 1.60 4.42
N ILE A 143 -19.15 0.32 4.54
CA ILE A 143 -18.21 -0.79 4.30
C ILE A 143 -17.62 -0.71 2.88
N LYS A 144 -18.46 -0.44 1.87
CA LYS A 144 -18.02 -0.25 0.49
C LYS A 144 -16.99 0.89 0.37
N ARG A 145 -17.25 2.02 1.03
CA ARG A 145 -16.33 3.18 1.03
C ARG A 145 -15.01 2.83 1.70
N LEU A 146 -15.04 2.08 2.80
CA LEU A 146 -13.85 1.60 3.49
C LEU A 146 -13.03 0.66 2.59
N ILE A 147 -13.65 -0.35 1.99
CA ILE A 147 -12.96 -1.29 1.08
C ILE A 147 -12.23 -0.53 -0.04
N VAL A 148 -12.91 0.40 -0.70
CA VAL A 148 -12.30 1.20 -1.78
C VAL A 148 -11.16 2.06 -1.23
N SER A 149 -11.35 2.74 -0.10
CA SER A 149 -10.30 3.58 0.51
C SER A 149 -9.07 2.77 0.92
N LEU A 150 -9.28 1.62 1.56
CA LEU A 150 -8.21 0.72 2.00
C LEU A 150 -7.43 0.15 0.81
N SER A 151 -8.12 -0.24 -0.26
CA SER A 151 -7.51 -0.73 -1.49
C SER A 151 -6.66 0.35 -2.17
N LEU A 152 -7.17 1.59 -2.22
CA LEU A 152 -6.44 2.74 -2.75
C LEU A 152 -5.20 3.08 -1.91
N ILE A 153 -5.28 2.98 -0.57
CA ILE A 153 -4.13 3.19 0.31
C ILE A 153 -3.04 2.13 0.06
N LEU A 154 -3.41 0.86 -0.04
CA LEU A 154 -2.46 -0.22 -0.35
C LEU A 154 -1.82 -0.01 -1.72
N PHE A 155 -2.62 0.40 -2.72
CA PHE A 155 -2.13 0.78 -4.04
C PHE A 155 -1.17 1.98 -3.97
N GLY A 156 -1.50 3.03 -3.21
CA GLY A 156 -0.64 4.20 -3.02
C GLY A 156 0.71 3.86 -2.42
N VAL A 157 0.73 3.03 -1.36
CA VAL A 157 1.99 2.57 -0.74
C VAL A 157 2.78 1.69 -1.72
N PHE A 158 2.12 0.83 -2.48
CA PHE A 158 2.76 0.05 -3.54
C PHE A 158 3.38 0.96 -4.60
N MET A 159 2.65 1.97 -5.09
CA MET A 159 3.17 2.94 -6.06
C MET A 159 4.35 3.72 -5.51
N MET A 160 4.32 4.11 -4.23
CA MET A 160 5.46 4.76 -3.59
C MET A 160 6.70 3.85 -3.59
N ARG A 161 6.54 2.56 -3.27
CA ARG A 161 7.64 1.58 -3.34
C ARG A 161 8.12 1.37 -4.77
N TRP A 162 7.20 1.29 -5.72
CA TRP A 162 7.50 1.13 -7.14
C TRP A 162 8.29 2.33 -7.68
N ASN A 163 7.79 3.54 -7.46
CA ASN A 163 8.40 4.78 -7.95
C ASN A 163 9.80 4.98 -7.36
N VAL A 164 10.00 4.63 -6.09
CA VAL A 164 11.32 4.68 -5.46
C VAL A 164 12.27 3.66 -6.08
N VAL A 165 11.87 2.39 -6.16
CA VAL A 165 12.78 1.31 -6.60
C VAL A 165 13.01 1.35 -8.11
N ILE A 166 11.94 1.31 -8.91
CA ILE A 166 12.01 1.25 -10.37
C ILE A 166 12.44 2.60 -10.94
N GLY A 167 11.93 3.72 -10.41
CA GLY A 167 12.41 5.05 -10.80
C GLY A 167 13.90 5.23 -10.49
N GLY A 168 14.37 4.63 -9.40
CA GLY A 168 15.80 4.55 -9.08
C GLY A 168 16.60 3.72 -10.09
N GLN A 169 16.11 2.57 -10.50
CA GLN A 169 16.79 1.69 -11.45
C GLN A 169 16.75 2.20 -12.90
N ALA A 170 15.85 3.14 -13.21
CA ALA A 170 15.62 3.64 -14.56
C ALA A 170 16.74 4.56 -15.09
N PHE A 171 17.73 4.98 -14.29
CA PHE A 171 18.81 5.85 -14.76
C PHE A 171 20.20 5.21 -14.64
N SER A 172 21.05 5.45 -15.63
CA SER A 172 22.47 5.09 -15.57
C SER A 172 23.22 6.00 -14.61
N LEU A 173 24.14 5.45 -13.81
CA LEU A 173 25.09 6.21 -12.97
C LEU A 173 25.96 7.18 -13.80
N SER A 174 26.11 6.93 -15.10
CA SER A 174 26.81 7.80 -16.05
C SER A 174 25.93 8.88 -16.69
N PHE A 175 24.63 8.90 -16.39
CA PHE A 175 23.64 9.83 -16.94
C PHE A 175 23.49 9.85 -18.48
N ASN A 176 23.95 8.78 -19.16
CA ASN A 176 23.88 8.65 -20.62
C ASN A 176 22.54 8.13 -21.18
N GLY A 177 21.47 8.05 -20.36
CA GLY A 177 20.14 7.61 -20.82
C GLY A 177 19.31 6.92 -19.74
N PHE A 178 18.09 6.53 -20.11
CA PHE A 178 17.13 5.80 -19.27
C PHE A 178 17.01 4.34 -19.68
N MET A 179 16.91 3.44 -18.68
CA MET A 179 16.63 2.02 -18.86
C MET A 179 15.16 1.75 -18.56
N HIS A 180 14.45 1.14 -19.49
CA HIS A 180 13.07 0.68 -19.26
C HIS A 180 13.07 -0.74 -18.72
N TYR A 181 12.59 -0.90 -17.48
CA TYR A 181 12.35 -2.21 -16.91
C TYR A 181 11.10 -2.85 -17.56
N HIS A 182 11.27 -4.02 -18.15
CA HIS A 182 10.19 -4.84 -18.66
C HIS A 182 9.96 -6.03 -17.73
N MET A 183 8.85 -6.04 -17.00
CA MET A 183 8.48 -7.17 -16.17
C MET A 183 8.08 -8.35 -17.06
N PRO A 184 8.71 -9.53 -16.92
CA PRO A 184 8.27 -10.70 -17.66
C PRO A 184 6.94 -11.20 -17.09
N PHE A 185 5.92 -11.22 -17.95
CA PHE A 185 4.59 -11.67 -17.57
C PHE A 185 4.48 -13.20 -17.62
N TRP A 186 5.01 -13.82 -18.67
CA TRP A 186 4.99 -15.28 -18.85
C TRP A 186 6.35 -15.90 -18.47
N PRO A 187 6.40 -16.86 -17.52
CA PRO A 187 7.65 -17.46 -17.10
C PRO A 187 8.09 -18.51 -18.12
N THR A 188 9.19 -18.22 -18.83
CA THR A 188 9.86 -19.19 -19.72
C THR A 188 10.99 -19.95 -19.03
N SER A 189 11.44 -19.45 -17.87
CA SER A 189 12.48 -20.05 -17.03
C SER A 189 12.20 -19.83 -15.54
N LEU A 190 12.93 -20.53 -14.67
CA LEU A 190 12.82 -20.36 -13.22
C LEU A 190 13.27 -18.96 -12.74
N GLU A 191 14.22 -18.34 -13.43
CA GLU A 191 14.65 -16.96 -13.14
C GLU A 191 13.56 -15.97 -13.53
N THR A 192 12.98 -16.13 -14.72
CA THR A 192 11.85 -15.35 -15.21
C THR A 192 10.62 -15.49 -14.31
N TYR A 193 10.43 -16.64 -13.65
CA TYR A 193 9.40 -16.81 -12.64
C TYR A 193 9.68 -15.97 -11.38
N LYS A 194 10.90 -16.04 -10.86
CA LYS A 194 11.31 -15.32 -9.63
C LYS A 194 11.24 -13.80 -9.79
N GLU A 195 11.63 -13.30 -10.95
CA GLU A 195 11.64 -11.85 -11.26
C GLU A 195 10.33 -11.35 -11.87
N GLY A 196 9.46 -12.26 -12.30
CA GLY A 196 8.22 -11.96 -13.01
C GLY A 196 6.99 -11.83 -12.12
N PHE A 197 5.86 -11.61 -12.79
CA PHE A 197 4.54 -11.40 -12.16
C PHE A 197 4.14 -12.53 -11.21
N PHE A 198 4.37 -13.79 -11.61
CA PHE A 198 3.98 -14.96 -10.81
C PHE A 198 4.82 -15.15 -9.55
N GLY A 199 6.11 -14.82 -9.60
CA GLY A 199 6.96 -14.78 -8.41
C GLY A 199 6.46 -13.77 -7.39
N ALA A 200 6.12 -12.56 -7.84
CA ALA A 200 5.54 -11.52 -6.99
C ALA A 200 4.21 -11.95 -6.35
N ILE A 201 3.30 -12.57 -7.11
CA ILE A 201 2.04 -13.11 -6.59
C ILE A 201 2.29 -14.19 -5.54
N THR A 202 3.24 -15.10 -5.78
CA THR A 202 3.55 -16.20 -4.86
C THR A 202 3.96 -15.65 -3.49
N VAL A 203 4.88 -14.67 -3.49
CA VAL A 203 5.31 -13.99 -2.26
C VAL A 203 4.15 -13.23 -1.61
N GLY A 204 3.29 -12.57 -2.41
CA GLY A 204 2.12 -11.85 -1.92
C GLY A 204 1.06 -12.76 -1.27
N ILE A 205 0.87 -13.98 -1.78
CA ILE A 205 -0.11 -14.96 -1.26
C ILE A 205 0.43 -15.68 -0.01
N THR A 206 1.74 -15.89 0.07
CA THR A 206 2.41 -16.61 1.17
C THR A 206 1.94 -16.18 2.57
N PRO A 207 1.88 -14.88 2.95
CA PRO A 207 1.43 -14.48 4.29
C PRO A 207 -0.01 -14.88 4.60
N PHE A 208 -0.90 -14.92 3.60
CA PHE A 208 -2.30 -15.35 3.79
C PHE A 208 -2.41 -16.86 3.97
N VAL A 209 -1.59 -17.64 3.24
CA VAL A 209 -1.51 -19.10 3.42
C VAL A 209 -0.97 -19.43 4.81
N LEU A 210 0.10 -18.74 5.24
CA LEU A 210 0.64 -18.89 6.58
C LEU A 210 -0.39 -18.49 7.65
N PHE A 211 -1.08 -17.37 7.47
CA PHE A 211 -2.15 -16.96 8.37
C PHE A 211 -3.26 -18.01 8.46
N TRP A 212 -3.69 -18.57 7.33
CA TRP A 212 -4.70 -19.64 7.30
C TRP A 212 -4.23 -20.91 8.03
N LEU A 213 -2.96 -21.31 7.84
CA LEU A 213 -2.38 -22.46 8.55
C LEU A 213 -2.28 -22.20 10.05
N LEU A 214 -1.79 -21.02 10.45
CA LEU A 214 -1.67 -20.64 11.86
C LEU A 214 -3.04 -20.57 12.53
N ASN A 215 -4.05 -20.06 11.84
CA ASN A 215 -5.42 -19.98 12.35
C ASN A 215 -6.05 -21.36 12.63
N LYS A 216 -5.52 -22.45 12.04
CA LYS A 216 -5.95 -23.82 12.40
C LYS A 216 -5.36 -24.30 13.73
N VAL A 217 -4.22 -23.76 14.15
CA VAL A 217 -3.51 -24.16 15.37
C VAL A 217 -3.89 -23.23 16.53
N VAL A 218 -3.95 -21.92 16.25
CA VAL A 218 -4.32 -20.88 17.21
C VAL A 218 -5.42 -20.04 16.57
N PRO A 219 -6.71 -20.28 16.88
CA PRO A 219 -7.80 -19.52 16.28
C PRO A 219 -7.68 -18.05 16.66
N ALA A 220 -7.46 -17.20 15.65
CA ALA A 220 -7.33 -15.75 15.80
C ALA A 220 -8.69 -15.05 15.94
N ILE A 221 -9.77 -15.73 15.53
CA ILE A 221 -11.14 -15.26 15.66
C ILE A 221 -11.91 -16.39 16.31
N ASP A 222 -12.27 -16.21 17.59
CA ASP A 222 -13.12 -17.15 18.30
C ASP A 222 -14.43 -17.35 17.52
N ASP A 223 -14.73 -18.59 17.16
CA ASP A 223 -16.04 -19.00 16.64
C ASP A 223 -17.04 -19.16 17.81
N GLN A 224 -16.95 -18.29 18.83
CA GLN A 224 -17.91 -18.27 19.93
C GLN A 224 -19.21 -17.58 19.50
N HIS A 225 -19.99 -18.27 18.67
CA HIS A 225 -21.44 -18.17 18.60
C HIS A 225 -22.05 -19.52 18.23
#